data_AF-A0A9Q0U3P1-F1
#
_entry.id   AF-A0A9Q0U3P1-F1
#
_cell.length_a   1.000
_cell.length_b   1.000
_cell.length_c   1.000
_cell.angle_alpha   90.00
_cell.angle_beta   90.00
_cell.angle_gamma   90.00
#
_symmetry.space_group_name_H-M   'P 1'
#
loop_
_entity.id
_entity.type
_entity.pdbx_description
1 polymer ?
#
loop_
_entity_poly.entity_id
_entity_poly.type
_entity_poly.pdbx_seq_one_letter_code
_entity_poly.pdbx_strand_id
1 'polypeptide(L)'
;MEICMDFLSCLDHDTSMKILMCLEDPSDLVRASSVSRSWRDFVIANGLCKQLCLTMFPHLLRVDCVIEPSCVKEKASEVGCSKFVEWETLKREHEVYAFLAQGCLSFPFEECIKDAISASSTDNYPDESIRNTLQPGNRYWSSKGQRKAAVPETLVYKLVADICVITEINIQPFQAYFQYGSPIYSAESVRFRLGHPKCPMDDTLGEPLDDSADDKFIWTYSSSEFPMAQESCLQNFKLPEPVVCIGGILQIELLRRVQRQEMDGLFYICVAYVQVKGRPLSSAFGVEMLGPSGKFVLKAKRSSPPSLPEDASYHDVHLHGLVDSEQMVNLLGGEVLMEYD
;
A
#
# COMPACT_ATOMS: atom_id res chain seq x y z
N MET A 1 40.17 31.79 -0.15
CA MET A 1 39.55 30.53 -0.61
C MET A 1 39.07 29.84 0.64
N GLU A 2 37.82 30.07 1.04
CA GLU A 2 37.25 29.40 2.21
C GLU A 2 37.11 27.92 1.88
N ILE A 3 37.75 27.08 2.67
CA ILE A 3 37.55 25.64 2.63
C ILE A 3 36.16 25.44 3.23
N CYS A 4 35.13 25.39 2.38
CA CYS A 4 33.79 25.04 2.81
C CYS A 4 33.81 23.58 3.26
N MET A 5 34.01 23.37 4.57
CA MET A 5 33.99 22.04 5.18
C MET A 5 32.55 21.57 5.26
N ASP A 6 32.32 20.33 4.85
CA ASP A 6 31.02 19.70 4.95
C ASP A 6 30.71 19.39 6.43
N PHE A 7 29.49 19.69 6.90
CA PHE A 7 29.09 19.42 8.28
C PHE A 7 29.34 17.96 8.70
N LEU A 8 29.12 16.99 7.81
CA LEU A 8 29.39 15.57 8.13
C LEU A 8 30.88 15.27 8.28
N SER A 9 31.76 16.07 7.69
CA SER A 9 33.20 15.92 7.89
C SER A 9 33.67 16.38 9.28
N CYS A 10 32.84 17.14 9.99
CA CYS A 10 33.10 17.60 11.35
C CYS A 10 32.61 16.63 12.43
N LEU A 11 31.87 15.58 12.05
CA LEU A 11 31.28 14.61 12.96
C LEU A 11 31.89 13.22 12.75
N ASP A 12 31.90 12.40 13.81
CA ASP A 12 32.18 10.98 13.65
C ASP A 12 31.00 10.25 12.98
N HIS A 13 31.27 9.06 12.47
CA HIS A 13 30.31 8.24 11.74
C HIS A 13 29.07 7.90 12.57
N ASP A 14 29.24 7.55 13.84
CA ASP A 14 28.14 7.12 14.71
C ASP A 14 27.23 8.30 15.07
N THR A 15 27.81 9.47 15.32
CA THR A 15 27.05 10.72 15.55
C THR A 15 26.27 11.12 14.31
N SER A 16 26.88 11.04 13.13
CA SER A 16 26.22 11.32 11.84
C SER A 16 25.05 10.37 11.59
N MET A 17 25.24 9.06 11.83
CA MET A 17 24.18 8.05 11.75
C MET A 17 23.01 8.39 12.66
N LYS A 18 23.28 8.69 13.95
CA LYS A 18 22.22 9.01 14.92
C LYS A 18 21.41 10.24 14.51
N ILE A 19 22.08 11.30 14.05
CA ILE A 19 21.39 12.53 13.60
C ILE A 19 20.48 12.23 12.41
N LEU A 20 20.97 11.52 11.39
CA LEU A 20 20.17 11.21 10.20
C LEU A 20 19.05 10.23 10.49
N MET A 21 19.23 9.30 11.43
CA MET A 21 18.18 8.35 11.84
C MET A 21 17.07 9.01 12.68
N CYS A 22 17.25 10.25 13.15
CA CYS A 22 16.17 11.04 13.73
C CYS A 22 15.20 11.60 12.66
N LEU A 23 15.53 11.49 11.36
CA LEU A 23 14.64 11.92 10.28
C LEU A 23 13.61 10.80 10.00
N GLU A 24 12.40 10.98 10.53
CA GLU A 24 11.31 10.01 10.42
C GLU A 24 10.52 10.10 9.11
N ASP A 25 10.56 11.25 8.41
CA ASP A 25 9.95 11.42 7.08
C ASP A 25 10.97 11.03 6.00
N PRO A 26 10.65 10.06 5.11
CA PRO A 26 11.48 9.72 3.96
C PRO A 26 11.87 10.92 3.09
N SER A 27 10.99 11.93 3.01
CA SER A 27 11.23 13.17 2.27
C SER A 27 12.38 13.98 2.86
N ASP A 28 12.54 13.96 4.19
CA ASP A 28 13.60 14.70 4.86
C ASP A 28 14.97 14.05 4.65
N LEU A 29 15.04 12.71 4.56
CA LEU A 29 16.27 12.01 4.14
C LEU A 29 16.68 12.36 2.70
N VAL A 30 15.71 12.51 1.79
CA VAL A 30 15.98 12.93 0.41
C VAL A 30 16.44 14.39 0.36
N ARG A 31 15.83 15.28 1.16
CA ARG A 31 16.28 16.69 1.31
C ARG A 31 17.68 16.78 1.90
N ALA A 32 17.97 16.00 2.94
CA ALA A 32 19.30 15.89 3.54
C ALA A 32 20.34 15.43 2.50
N SER A 33 19.98 14.46 1.67
CA SER A 33 20.81 14.00 0.54
C SER A 33 21.03 15.06 -0.54
N SER A 34 20.24 16.13 -0.56
CA SER A 34 20.37 17.24 -1.52
C SER A 34 21.30 18.36 -1.02
N VAL A 35 21.71 18.33 0.25
CA VAL A 35 22.59 19.35 0.87
C VAL A 35 23.98 19.34 0.25
N SER A 36 24.59 18.16 0.08
CA SER A 36 25.91 18.01 -0.52
C SER A 36 26.13 16.60 -1.07
N ARG A 37 27.25 16.39 -1.80
CA ARG A 37 27.65 15.05 -2.23
C ARG A 37 28.00 14.16 -1.05
N SER A 38 28.66 14.68 -0.01
CA SER A 38 29.03 13.90 1.16
C SER A 38 27.80 13.39 1.91
N TRP A 39 26.76 14.23 2.06
CA TRP A 39 25.48 13.82 2.66
C TRP A 39 24.79 12.75 1.85
N ARG A 40 24.66 12.97 0.53
CA ARG A 40 24.08 11.97 -0.36
C ARG A 40 24.82 10.65 -0.27
N ASP A 41 26.14 10.69 -0.37
CA ASP A 41 26.95 9.49 -0.42
C ASP A 41 26.89 8.74 0.92
N PHE A 42 26.82 9.47 2.04
CA PHE A 42 26.62 8.89 3.37
C PHE A 42 25.25 8.22 3.51
N VAL A 43 24.17 8.88 3.10
CA VAL A 43 22.81 8.32 3.16
C VAL A 43 22.69 7.05 2.31
N ILE A 44 23.27 7.05 1.11
CA ILE A 44 23.28 5.91 0.18
C ILE A 44 24.15 4.77 0.72
N ALA A 45 25.39 5.06 1.13
CA ALA A 45 26.33 4.05 1.62
C ALA A 45 25.81 3.29 2.84
N ASN A 46 25.05 3.97 3.70
CA ASN A 46 24.45 3.38 4.91
C ASN A 46 23.02 2.85 4.68
N GLY A 47 22.46 3.03 3.49
CA GLY A 47 21.12 2.52 3.14
C GLY A 47 19.98 3.10 3.99
N LEU A 48 20.08 4.37 4.43
CA LEU A 48 19.14 4.91 5.44
C LEU A 48 17.69 4.94 4.94
N CYS A 49 17.46 5.27 3.67
CA CYS A 49 16.11 5.24 3.09
C CYS A 49 15.50 3.83 3.10
N LYS A 50 16.33 2.79 2.88
CA LYS A 50 15.90 1.39 2.98
C LYS A 50 15.56 1.04 4.42
N GLN A 51 16.42 1.40 5.37
CA GLN A 51 16.18 1.15 6.80
C GLN A 51 14.89 1.82 7.29
N LEU A 52 14.69 3.11 6.96
CA LEU A 52 13.48 3.84 7.33
C LEU A 52 12.24 3.22 6.70
N CYS A 53 12.26 2.95 5.39
CA CYS A 53 11.12 2.33 4.69
C CYS A 53 10.72 0.98 5.32
N LEU A 54 11.69 0.12 5.63
CA LEU A 54 11.44 -1.19 6.24
C LEU A 54 10.97 -1.09 7.69
N THR A 55 11.39 -0.04 8.41
CA THR A 55 10.91 0.25 9.77
C THR A 55 9.45 0.71 9.75
N MET A 56 9.11 1.60 8.82
CA MET A 56 7.74 2.08 8.65
C MET A 56 6.78 1.01 8.12
N PHE A 57 7.27 0.12 7.25
CA PHE A 57 6.46 -0.89 6.58
C PHE A 57 7.11 -2.28 6.68
N PRO A 58 6.99 -2.96 7.83
CA PRO A 58 7.65 -4.26 8.07
C PRO A 58 7.28 -5.36 7.06
N HIS A 59 6.11 -5.27 6.42
CA HIS A 59 5.70 -6.19 5.36
C HIS A 59 6.67 -6.22 4.16
N LEU A 60 7.44 -5.14 3.94
CA LEU A 60 8.44 -5.02 2.89
C LEU A 60 9.76 -5.74 3.22
N LEU A 61 9.96 -6.25 4.44
CA LEU A 61 11.15 -7.07 4.78
C LEU A 61 11.28 -8.34 3.93
N ARG A 62 10.20 -8.74 3.24
CA ARG A 62 10.16 -9.90 2.35
C ARG A 62 10.69 -9.61 0.93
N VAL A 63 11.10 -8.37 0.62
CA VAL A 63 11.77 -8.05 -0.65
C VAL A 63 13.10 -8.81 -0.72
N ASP A 64 13.26 -9.67 -1.73
CA ASP A 64 14.51 -10.40 -1.97
C ASP A 64 15.51 -9.55 -2.77
N CYS A 65 15.02 -8.87 -3.81
CA CYS A 65 15.80 -7.91 -4.58
C CYS A 65 14.94 -6.87 -5.30
N VAL A 66 15.57 -5.77 -5.71
CA VAL A 66 14.97 -4.69 -6.49
C VAL A 66 15.46 -4.76 -7.93
N ILE A 67 14.54 -4.73 -8.90
CA ILE A 67 14.85 -4.73 -10.33
C ILE A 67 14.23 -3.52 -11.01
N GLU A 68 15.02 -2.83 -11.83
CA GLU A 68 14.53 -1.84 -12.79
C GLU A 68 14.50 -2.46 -14.21
N PRO A 69 13.39 -2.38 -14.95
CA PRO A 69 13.26 -2.97 -16.29
C PRO A 69 14.31 -2.45 -17.31
N SER A 70 14.80 -1.22 -17.14
CA SER A 70 15.82 -0.63 -18.01
C SER A 70 17.18 -1.33 -17.91
N CYS A 71 17.47 -2.01 -16.79
CA CYS A 71 18.78 -2.59 -16.52
C CYS A 71 19.00 -3.97 -17.19
N VAL A 72 17.97 -4.56 -17.80
CA VAL A 72 18.06 -5.90 -18.42
C VAL A 72 18.74 -5.87 -19.79
N LYS A 73 18.73 -4.71 -20.49
CA LYS A 73 19.35 -4.60 -21.82
C LYS A 73 20.87 -4.45 -21.81
N GLU A 74 21.50 -4.24 -20.67
CA GLU A 74 22.95 -4.00 -20.55
C GLU A 74 23.73 -5.13 -19.88
N LYS A 75 23.12 -6.31 -19.66
CA LYS A 75 23.84 -7.49 -19.12
C LYS A 75 24.62 -8.29 -20.17
N ALA A 76 25.07 -7.65 -21.24
CA ALA A 76 25.93 -8.26 -22.25
C ALA A 76 27.11 -7.34 -22.59
N SER A 77 27.94 -7.05 -21.58
CA SER A 77 29.35 -6.65 -21.68
C SER A 77 29.66 -5.59 -20.62
N GLU A 78 29.98 -6.01 -19.39
CA GLU A 78 30.98 -5.28 -18.59
C GLU A 78 31.40 -6.13 -17.39
N VAL A 79 32.64 -6.64 -17.45
CA VAL A 79 33.34 -7.20 -16.29
C VAL A 79 33.76 -6.00 -15.43
N GLY A 80 32.80 -5.45 -14.69
CA GLY A 80 33.00 -4.30 -13.80
C GLY A 80 33.66 -4.69 -12.48
N CYS A 81 34.41 -3.76 -11.88
CA CYS A 81 34.93 -3.89 -10.52
C CYS A 81 33.78 -4.09 -9.51
N SER A 82 33.91 -5.06 -8.60
CA SER A 82 32.86 -5.40 -7.62
C SER A 82 32.34 -4.19 -6.84
N LYS A 83 33.23 -3.24 -6.47
CA LYS A 83 32.88 -2.02 -5.75
C LYS A 83 31.99 -1.05 -6.54
N PHE A 84 32.17 -0.99 -7.86
CA PHE A 84 31.35 -0.13 -8.72
C PHE A 84 29.92 -0.70 -8.84
N VAL A 85 29.82 -2.01 -9.03
CA VAL A 85 28.52 -2.71 -9.11
C VAL A 85 27.76 -2.62 -7.78
N GLU A 86 28.47 -2.71 -6.65
CA GLU A 86 27.91 -2.53 -5.31
C GLU A 86 27.37 -1.11 -5.10
N TRP A 87 28.15 -0.09 -5.47
CA TRP A 87 27.73 1.31 -5.35
C TRP A 87 26.49 1.65 -6.21
N GLU A 88 26.44 1.18 -7.46
CA GLU A 88 25.27 1.35 -8.32
C GLU A 88 24.04 0.61 -7.78
N THR A 89 24.24 -0.50 -7.08
CA THR A 89 23.15 -1.21 -6.39
C THR A 89 22.62 -0.40 -5.21
N LEU A 90 23.49 0.18 -4.38
CA LEU A 90 23.09 1.02 -3.25
C LEU A 90 22.34 2.28 -3.70
N LYS A 91 22.79 2.94 -4.78
CA LYS A 91 22.05 4.07 -5.38
C LYS A 91 20.64 3.68 -5.81
N ARG A 92 20.52 2.55 -6.51
CA ARG A 92 19.22 2.06 -6.97
C ARG A 92 18.31 1.74 -5.80
N GLU A 93 18.82 1.05 -4.78
CA GLU A 93 18.04 0.77 -3.57
C GLU A 93 17.62 2.06 -2.87
N HIS A 94 18.52 3.04 -2.72
CA HIS A 94 18.20 4.33 -2.15
C HIS A 94 17.03 5.00 -2.87
N GLU A 95 17.11 5.14 -4.20
CA GLU A 95 16.04 5.76 -5.00
C GLU A 95 14.71 5.00 -4.88
N VAL A 96 14.75 3.68 -5.00
CA VAL A 96 13.55 2.84 -4.98
C VAL A 96 12.89 2.83 -3.60
N TYR A 97 13.63 2.65 -2.52
CA TYR A 97 13.05 2.64 -1.17
C TYR A 97 12.59 4.03 -0.73
N ALA A 98 13.28 5.10 -1.14
CA ALA A 98 12.81 6.47 -0.90
C ALA A 98 11.47 6.71 -1.60
N PHE A 99 11.37 6.35 -2.89
CA PHE A 99 10.13 6.51 -3.66
C PHE A 99 9.00 5.60 -3.17
N LEU A 100 9.33 4.38 -2.75
CA LEU A 100 8.36 3.43 -2.19
C LEU A 100 7.77 3.95 -0.87
N ALA A 101 8.62 4.42 0.04
CA ALA A 101 8.17 4.98 1.31
C ALA A 101 7.31 6.24 1.08
N GLN A 102 7.75 7.14 0.20
CA GLN A 102 6.95 8.29 -0.20
C GLN A 102 5.61 7.88 -0.82
N GLY A 103 5.61 6.85 -1.68
CA GLY A 103 4.40 6.35 -2.32
C GLY A 103 3.37 5.83 -1.33
N CYS A 104 3.82 5.07 -0.33
CA CYS A 104 2.96 4.57 0.73
C CYS A 104 2.32 5.69 1.58
N LEU A 105 2.98 6.85 1.71
CA LEU A 105 2.48 7.97 2.52
C LEU A 105 1.64 8.97 1.73
N SER A 106 2.03 9.25 0.48
CA SER A 106 1.61 10.46 -0.23
C SER A 106 0.85 10.20 -1.53
N PHE A 107 0.82 8.97 -2.06
CA PHE A 107 0.06 8.69 -3.29
C PHE A 107 -1.44 8.93 -3.11
N PRO A 108 -2.18 9.31 -4.18
CA PRO A 108 -3.60 9.57 -4.08
C PRO A 108 -4.38 8.45 -3.39
N PHE A 109 -5.38 8.87 -2.62
CA PHE A 109 -6.26 7.95 -1.94
C PHE A 109 -7.44 7.60 -2.85
N GLU A 110 -7.59 6.33 -3.19
CA GLU A 110 -8.47 5.86 -4.26
C GLU A 110 -9.18 4.55 -3.92
N GLU A 111 -10.16 4.20 -4.76
CA GLU A 111 -10.78 2.88 -4.78
C GLU A 111 -9.78 1.83 -5.26
N CYS A 112 -9.59 0.78 -4.48
CA CYS A 112 -8.54 -0.20 -4.72
C CYS A 112 -9.05 -1.50 -5.36
N ILE A 113 -10.37 -1.75 -5.44
CA ILE A 113 -10.88 -2.95 -6.13
C ILE A 113 -10.82 -2.75 -7.65
N LYS A 114 -10.23 -3.74 -8.35
CA LYS A 114 -10.25 -3.84 -9.81
C LYS A 114 -11.34 -4.78 -10.31
N ASP A 115 -11.44 -5.97 -9.73
CA ASP A 115 -12.35 -7.01 -10.19
C ASP A 115 -12.69 -8.01 -9.07
N ALA A 116 -13.79 -8.73 -9.24
CA ALA A 116 -14.18 -9.84 -8.39
C ALA A 116 -13.60 -11.15 -8.92
N ILE A 117 -13.00 -11.96 -8.03
CA ILE A 117 -12.36 -13.23 -8.40
C ILE A 117 -13.32 -14.40 -8.17
N SER A 118 -13.84 -14.53 -6.95
CA SER A 118 -14.64 -15.69 -6.55
C SER A 118 -15.37 -15.46 -5.23
N ALA A 119 -16.51 -16.13 -5.05
CA ALA A 119 -17.16 -16.31 -3.75
C ALA A 119 -17.06 -17.78 -3.33
N SER A 120 -17.13 -18.08 -2.03
CA SER A 120 -17.15 -19.47 -1.54
C SER A 120 -18.42 -20.23 -1.93
N SER A 121 -19.52 -19.52 -2.10
CA SER A 121 -20.73 -20.05 -2.69
C SER A 121 -21.51 -18.94 -3.39
N THR A 122 -22.35 -19.30 -4.36
CA THR A 122 -23.38 -18.41 -4.93
C THR A 122 -24.69 -19.16 -5.10
N ASP A 123 -25.81 -18.58 -4.69
CA ASP A 123 -27.13 -19.22 -4.80
C ASP A 123 -27.62 -19.23 -6.26
N ASN A 124 -28.19 -18.12 -6.75
CA ASN A 124 -28.75 -18.03 -8.10
C ASN A 124 -27.70 -17.51 -9.10
N TYR A 125 -26.65 -18.29 -9.36
CA TYR A 125 -25.64 -17.93 -10.35
C TYR A 125 -26.22 -17.93 -11.78
N PRO A 126 -25.95 -16.91 -12.63
CA PRO A 126 -25.06 -15.76 -12.41
C PRO A 126 -25.75 -14.50 -11.86
N ASP A 127 -27.07 -14.51 -11.67
CA ASP A 127 -27.85 -13.32 -11.34
C ASP A 127 -27.46 -12.71 -9.98
N GLU A 128 -27.07 -13.53 -9.01
CA GLU A 128 -26.61 -13.14 -7.67
C GLU A 128 -25.09 -13.28 -7.51
N SER A 129 -24.33 -13.07 -8.59
CA SER A 129 -22.87 -13.19 -8.61
C SER A 129 -22.15 -12.12 -7.77
N ILE A 130 -20.97 -12.46 -7.26
CA ILE A 130 -20.02 -11.54 -6.60
C ILE A 130 -19.75 -10.26 -7.42
N ARG A 131 -19.80 -10.34 -8.75
CA ARG A 131 -19.60 -9.17 -9.64
C ARG A 131 -20.58 -8.04 -9.36
N ASN A 132 -21.77 -8.35 -8.83
CA ASN A 132 -22.76 -7.35 -8.46
C ASN A 132 -22.30 -6.45 -7.31
N THR A 133 -21.33 -6.88 -6.51
CA THR A 133 -20.79 -6.11 -5.38
C THR A 133 -19.81 -5.01 -5.78
N LEU A 134 -19.39 -4.96 -7.04
CA LEU A 134 -18.36 -4.02 -7.53
C LEU A 134 -18.87 -2.59 -7.75
N GLN A 135 -20.18 -2.42 -7.89
CA GLN A 135 -20.81 -1.13 -8.15
C GLN A 135 -22.03 -0.97 -7.24
N PRO A 136 -22.28 0.23 -6.70
CA PRO A 136 -23.47 0.48 -5.91
C PRO A 136 -24.72 0.34 -6.79
N GLY A 137 -25.78 -0.26 -6.25
CA GLY A 137 -27.04 -0.39 -6.96
C GLY A 137 -27.99 -1.39 -6.33
N ASN A 138 -28.98 -1.83 -7.11
CA ASN A 138 -29.99 -2.79 -6.66
C ASN A 138 -29.57 -4.25 -6.88
N ARG A 139 -28.38 -4.49 -7.42
CA ARG A 139 -27.83 -5.83 -7.59
C ARG A 139 -27.06 -6.23 -6.34
N TYR A 140 -27.00 -7.52 -6.07
CA TYR A 140 -26.35 -8.05 -4.87
C TYR A 140 -25.73 -9.42 -5.17
N TRP A 141 -24.81 -9.83 -4.31
CA TRP A 141 -24.37 -11.22 -4.20
C TRP A 141 -25.16 -11.92 -3.10
N SER A 142 -25.46 -13.21 -3.29
CA SER A 142 -26.11 -14.08 -2.31
C SER A 142 -25.35 -15.39 -2.16
N SER A 143 -25.07 -15.77 -0.92
CA SER A 143 -24.53 -17.10 -0.58
C SER A 143 -25.57 -18.20 -0.79
N LYS A 144 -25.14 -19.46 -0.95
CA LYS A 144 -26.04 -20.61 -0.78
C LYS A 144 -26.56 -20.69 0.66
N GLY A 145 -27.79 -21.19 0.80
CA GLY A 145 -28.43 -21.40 2.10
C GLY A 145 -27.70 -22.41 2.98
N GLN A 146 -27.56 -22.10 4.27
CA GLN A 146 -26.91 -22.98 5.25
C GLN A 146 -27.80 -23.27 6.46
N ARG A 147 -27.73 -24.51 6.98
CA ARG A 147 -28.47 -24.89 8.20
C ARG A 147 -27.86 -24.33 9.47
N LYS A 148 -26.53 -24.20 9.50
CA LYS A 148 -25.77 -23.75 10.67
C LYS A 148 -25.36 -22.30 10.46
N ALA A 149 -25.71 -21.44 11.41
CA ALA A 149 -25.31 -20.03 11.40
C ALA A 149 -23.79 -19.85 11.40
N ALA A 150 -23.04 -20.77 12.02
CA ALA A 150 -21.59 -20.67 12.18
C ALA A 150 -20.77 -20.90 10.88
N VAL A 151 -21.40 -21.33 9.78
CA VAL A 151 -20.68 -21.57 8.52
C VAL A 151 -20.40 -20.23 7.83
N PRO A 152 -19.12 -19.84 7.67
CA PRO A 152 -18.76 -18.55 7.09
C PRO A 152 -18.93 -18.56 5.56
N GLU A 153 -18.84 -17.36 4.97
CA GLU A 153 -18.65 -17.17 3.52
C GLU A 153 -17.40 -16.33 3.28
N THR A 154 -16.86 -16.40 2.07
CA THR A 154 -15.69 -15.62 1.65
C THR A 154 -15.93 -14.98 0.30
N LEU A 155 -15.56 -13.72 0.15
CA LEU A 155 -15.52 -12.99 -1.12
C LEU A 155 -14.08 -12.60 -1.41
N VAL A 156 -13.58 -12.92 -2.61
CA VAL A 156 -12.20 -12.66 -3.01
C VAL A 156 -12.17 -11.65 -4.17
N TYR A 157 -11.35 -10.61 -4.02
CA TYR A 157 -11.21 -9.50 -4.96
C TYR A 157 -9.76 -9.32 -5.42
N LYS A 158 -9.61 -8.87 -6.67
CA LYS A 158 -8.35 -8.41 -7.25
C LYS A 158 -8.26 -6.90 -7.04
N LEU A 159 -7.14 -6.43 -6.51
CA LEU A 159 -6.86 -5.02 -6.34
C LEU A 159 -6.30 -4.40 -7.64
N VAL A 160 -6.36 -3.07 -7.75
CA VAL A 160 -5.90 -2.30 -8.92
C VAL A 160 -4.38 -2.34 -9.11
N ALA A 161 -3.62 -2.61 -8.04
CA ALA A 161 -2.16 -2.66 -8.05
C ALA A 161 -1.65 -3.90 -7.28
N ASP A 162 -0.45 -4.35 -7.65
CA ASP A 162 0.26 -5.39 -6.91
C ASP A 162 0.61 -4.95 -5.49
N ILE A 163 0.86 -3.65 -5.29
CA ILE A 163 1.11 -3.04 -3.98
C ILE A 163 0.03 -2.00 -3.72
N CYS A 164 -0.73 -2.19 -2.66
CA CYS A 164 -1.73 -1.22 -2.19
C CYS A 164 -1.58 -1.01 -0.69
N VAL A 165 -1.61 0.25 -0.23
CA VAL A 165 -1.73 0.57 1.21
C VAL A 165 -3.20 0.69 1.55
N ILE A 166 -3.78 -0.32 2.20
CA ILE A 166 -5.20 -0.38 2.54
C ILE A 166 -5.41 0.22 3.93
N THR A 167 -6.45 1.04 4.06
CA THR A 167 -6.78 1.71 5.33
C THR A 167 -8.20 1.43 5.79
N GLU A 168 -9.12 1.29 4.85
CA GLU A 168 -10.55 1.16 5.11
C GLU A 168 -11.17 0.21 4.09
N ILE A 169 -12.01 -0.69 4.57
CA ILE A 169 -12.81 -1.59 3.75
C ILE A 169 -14.26 -1.34 4.15
N ASN A 170 -15.15 -1.11 3.19
CA ASN A 170 -16.55 -0.85 3.46
C ASN A 170 -17.42 -1.91 2.80
N ILE A 171 -18.45 -2.33 3.52
CA ILE A 171 -19.39 -3.36 3.04
C ILE A 171 -20.80 -2.87 3.32
N GLN A 172 -21.66 -3.02 2.32
CA GLN A 172 -23.08 -2.78 2.45
C GLN A 172 -23.82 -4.12 2.38
N PRO A 173 -24.41 -4.60 3.49
CA PRO A 173 -25.31 -5.73 3.45
C PRO A 173 -26.56 -5.45 2.62
N PHE A 174 -27.12 -6.48 2.00
CA PHE A 174 -28.33 -6.34 1.19
C PHE A 174 -29.60 -6.51 2.03
N GLN A 175 -30.57 -5.65 1.76
CA GLN A 175 -31.92 -5.72 2.30
C GLN A 175 -32.88 -6.27 1.25
N ALA A 176 -33.51 -7.40 1.55
CA ALA A 176 -34.47 -8.02 0.64
C ALA A 176 -35.84 -7.29 0.72
N TYR A 177 -35.94 -6.13 0.09
CA TYR A 177 -37.15 -5.30 0.05
C TYR A 177 -38.38 -6.02 -0.53
N PHE A 178 -38.16 -7.10 -1.28
CA PHE A 178 -39.20 -7.94 -1.86
C PHE A 178 -39.75 -9.02 -0.91
N GLN A 179 -39.15 -9.22 0.27
CA GLN A 179 -39.61 -10.15 1.29
C GLN A 179 -40.36 -9.41 2.41
N TYR A 180 -41.28 -10.13 3.07
CA TYR A 180 -42.04 -9.58 4.20
C TYR A 180 -41.11 -9.13 5.32
N GLY A 181 -41.35 -7.93 5.87
CA GLY A 181 -40.48 -7.34 6.90
C GLY A 181 -39.14 -6.79 6.39
N SER A 182 -38.84 -6.92 5.09
CA SER A 182 -37.61 -6.44 4.45
C SER A 182 -36.34 -6.83 5.22
N PRO A 183 -36.09 -8.14 5.41
CA PRO A 183 -34.99 -8.64 6.22
C PRO A 183 -33.62 -8.28 5.61
N ILE A 184 -32.63 -8.13 6.48
CA ILE A 184 -31.25 -7.79 6.11
C ILE A 184 -30.40 -9.04 6.28
N TYR A 185 -29.79 -9.49 5.18
CA TYR A 185 -28.98 -10.70 5.16
C TYR A 185 -27.51 -10.38 5.41
N SER A 186 -27.20 -9.84 6.59
CA SER A 186 -25.81 -9.49 6.94
C SER A 186 -25.11 -10.59 7.76
N ALA A 187 -23.79 -10.47 7.86
CA ALA A 187 -23.00 -11.28 8.78
C ALA A 187 -23.02 -10.65 10.19
N GLU A 188 -22.60 -11.41 11.21
CA GLU A 188 -22.43 -10.87 12.57
C GLU A 188 -21.09 -10.14 12.70
N SER A 189 -20.03 -10.69 12.09
CA SER A 189 -18.72 -10.07 12.05
C SER A 189 -18.01 -10.34 10.72
N VAL A 190 -16.98 -9.56 10.43
CA VAL A 190 -16.15 -9.71 9.24
C VAL A 190 -14.67 -9.76 9.58
N ARG A 191 -13.88 -10.46 8.77
CA ARG A 191 -12.42 -10.48 8.85
C ARG A 191 -11.82 -10.25 7.47
N PHE A 192 -10.71 -9.54 7.42
CA PHE A 192 -10.03 -9.21 6.17
C PHE A 192 -8.68 -9.93 6.10
N ARG A 193 -8.41 -10.55 4.94
CA ARG A 193 -7.11 -11.15 4.64
C ARG A 193 -6.54 -10.53 3.38
N LEU A 194 -5.25 -10.21 3.43
CA LEU A 194 -4.51 -9.64 2.31
C LEU A 194 -3.36 -10.57 1.93
N GLY A 195 -3.11 -10.70 0.63
CA GLY A 195 -2.13 -11.65 0.15
C GLY A 195 -1.91 -11.63 -1.35
N HIS A 196 -1.41 -12.76 -1.85
CA HIS A 196 -1.00 -12.94 -3.24
C HIS A 196 -1.39 -14.33 -3.75
N PRO A 197 -1.53 -14.52 -5.08
CA PRO A 197 -1.79 -15.84 -5.64
C PRO A 197 -0.53 -16.74 -5.54
N LYS A 198 -0.74 -18.06 -5.46
CA LYS A 198 0.35 -19.07 -5.43
C LYS A 198 1.05 -19.20 -6.79
N CYS A 199 0.30 -19.05 -7.87
CA CYS A 199 0.78 -19.06 -9.24
C CYS A 199 0.37 -17.75 -9.94
N PRO A 200 1.09 -17.30 -10.97
CA PRO A 200 0.64 -16.18 -11.79
C PRO A 200 -0.76 -16.47 -12.30
N MET A 201 -1.71 -15.57 -12.01
CA MET A 201 -3.05 -15.68 -12.59
C MET A 201 -2.93 -15.39 -14.08
N ASP A 202 -3.34 -16.34 -14.92
CA ASP A 202 -3.54 -16.05 -16.34
C ASP A 202 -4.68 -15.01 -16.45
N ASP A 203 -4.53 -14.03 -17.35
CA ASP A 203 -5.55 -12.99 -17.56
C ASP A 203 -6.86 -13.59 -18.14
N THR A 204 -6.83 -14.87 -18.52
CA THR A 204 -8.01 -15.69 -18.80
C THR A 204 -8.55 -16.34 -17.52
N LEU A 205 -8.97 -15.53 -16.56
CA LEU A 205 -9.83 -16.05 -15.49
C LEU A 205 -11.18 -16.39 -16.13
N GLY A 206 -11.39 -17.68 -16.43
CA GLY A 206 -12.70 -18.23 -16.73
C GLY A 206 -13.70 -17.90 -15.62
N GLU A 207 -14.99 -18.09 -15.93
CA GLU A 207 -16.12 -17.84 -15.02
C GLU A 207 -15.79 -18.10 -13.54
N PRO A 208 -16.13 -17.19 -12.62
CA PRO A 208 -15.81 -17.31 -11.20
C PRO A 208 -16.23 -18.69 -10.68
N LEU A 209 -15.24 -19.53 -10.41
CA LEU A 209 -15.44 -20.93 -10.03
C LEU A 209 -15.91 -21.01 -8.57
N ASP A 210 -16.97 -21.78 -8.35
CA ASP A 210 -17.62 -22.08 -7.06
C ASP A 210 -16.80 -23.10 -6.24
N ASP A 211 -15.49 -22.87 -6.10
CA ASP A 211 -14.55 -23.69 -5.34
C ASP A 211 -13.84 -22.83 -4.30
N SER A 212 -13.67 -23.34 -3.07
CA SER A 212 -13.01 -22.63 -1.98
C SER A 212 -11.62 -22.16 -2.42
N ALA A 213 -11.48 -20.87 -2.66
CA ALA A 213 -10.28 -20.32 -3.28
C ALA A 213 -9.07 -20.27 -2.32
N ASP A 214 -9.23 -20.68 -1.06
CA ASP A 214 -8.18 -20.61 -0.03
C ASP A 214 -6.90 -21.36 -0.44
N ASP A 215 -7.04 -22.47 -1.18
CA ASP A 215 -5.90 -23.23 -1.69
C ASP A 215 -5.14 -22.53 -2.83
N LYS A 216 -5.66 -21.44 -3.40
CA LYS A 216 -5.04 -20.72 -4.52
C LYS A 216 -4.22 -19.50 -4.09
N PHE A 217 -4.36 -19.07 -2.84
CA PHE A 217 -3.75 -17.84 -2.32
C PHE A 217 -2.83 -18.11 -1.14
N ILE A 218 -1.93 -17.16 -0.87
CA ILE A 218 -1.11 -17.11 0.34
C ILE A 218 -1.44 -15.80 1.03
N TRP A 219 -1.95 -15.91 2.26
CA TRP A 219 -2.32 -14.77 3.10
C TRP A 219 -1.13 -14.32 3.94
N THR A 220 -0.83 -13.03 3.89
CA THR A 220 0.33 -12.44 4.57
C THR A 220 -0.09 -11.49 5.68
N TYR A 221 -1.38 -11.17 5.73
CA TYR A 221 -2.02 -10.40 6.78
C TYR A 221 -3.43 -10.94 7.00
N SER A 222 -3.85 -10.95 8.27
CA SER A 222 -5.22 -11.22 8.69
C SER A 222 -5.58 -10.25 9.80
N SER A 223 -6.71 -9.56 9.66
CA SER A 223 -7.20 -8.64 10.68
C SER A 223 -7.82 -9.38 11.88
N SER A 224 -8.11 -8.64 12.95
CA SER A 224 -9.12 -9.04 13.94
C SER A 224 -10.52 -9.06 13.30
N GLU A 225 -11.49 -9.63 14.02
CA GLU A 225 -12.90 -9.56 13.63
C GLU A 225 -13.45 -8.16 13.90
N PHE A 226 -14.23 -7.63 12.96
CA PHE A 226 -14.99 -6.41 13.12
C PHE A 226 -16.48 -6.74 13.20
N PRO A 227 -17.24 -6.17 14.15
CA PRO A 227 -18.68 -6.39 14.23
C PRO A 227 -19.38 -5.73 13.03
N MET A 228 -20.34 -6.44 12.42
CA MET A 228 -21.18 -5.92 11.35
C MET A 228 -22.60 -5.69 11.89
N ALA A 229 -23.13 -4.49 11.66
CA ALA A 229 -24.48 -4.13 12.06
C ALA A 229 -25.52 -4.77 11.12
N GLN A 230 -26.72 -5.05 11.64
CA GLN A 230 -27.87 -5.49 10.84
C GLN A 230 -28.53 -4.29 10.14
N GLU A 231 -27.77 -3.55 9.33
CA GLU A 231 -28.20 -2.34 8.62
C GLU A 231 -27.77 -2.41 7.15
N SER A 232 -28.63 -1.92 6.25
CA SER A 232 -28.39 -1.92 4.79
C SER A 232 -27.65 -0.68 4.29
N CYS A 233 -26.97 0.04 5.18
CA CYS A 233 -26.10 1.16 4.85
C CYS A 233 -24.66 0.68 4.55
N LEU A 234 -23.86 1.53 3.90
CA LEU A 234 -22.45 1.25 3.70
C LEU A 234 -21.72 1.40 5.04
N GLN A 235 -21.28 0.27 5.61
CA GLN A 235 -20.60 0.24 6.90
C GLN A 235 -19.09 0.32 6.71
N ASN A 236 -18.41 1.14 7.53
CA ASN A 236 -16.99 1.39 7.40
C ASN A 236 -16.15 0.56 8.39
N PHE A 237 -15.22 -0.23 7.87
CA PHE A 237 -14.28 -1.02 8.66
C PHE A 237 -12.86 -0.47 8.48
N LYS A 238 -12.47 0.41 9.41
CA LYS A 238 -11.12 1.00 9.43
C LYS A 238 -10.14 0.04 10.08
N LEU A 239 -9.04 -0.21 9.39
CA LEU A 239 -7.93 -0.98 9.96
C LEU A 239 -7.23 -0.15 11.05
N PRO A 240 -6.74 -0.77 12.15
CA PRO A 240 -6.06 -0.05 13.22
C PRO A 240 -4.83 0.74 12.72
N GLU A 241 -4.14 0.17 11.75
CA GLU A 241 -2.99 0.77 11.06
C GLU A 241 -3.12 0.51 9.55
N PRO A 242 -2.57 1.39 8.68
CA PRO A 242 -2.49 1.14 7.25
C PRO A 242 -1.72 -0.15 6.94
N VAL A 243 -2.29 -1.02 6.10
CA VAL A 243 -1.69 -2.32 5.78
C VAL A 243 -1.20 -2.34 4.33
N VAL A 244 0.07 -2.68 4.14
CA VAL A 244 0.65 -2.87 2.81
C VAL A 244 0.28 -4.25 2.27
N CYS A 245 -0.69 -4.30 1.36
CA CYS A 245 -1.04 -5.50 0.62
C CYS A 245 -0.03 -5.73 -0.52
N ILE A 246 0.57 -6.92 -0.57
CA ILE A 246 1.56 -7.32 -1.57
C ILE A 246 0.99 -8.50 -2.37
N GLY A 247 0.92 -8.33 -3.69
CA GLY A 247 0.33 -9.25 -4.67
C GLY A 247 -1.15 -9.00 -4.97
N GLY A 248 -1.72 -7.92 -4.45
CA GLY A 248 -2.99 -7.37 -4.93
C GLY A 248 -4.23 -8.24 -4.70
N ILE A 249 -4.29 -9.09 -3.67
CA ILE A 249 -5.47 -9.91 -3.36
C ILE A 249 -6.06 -9.54 -1.99
N LEU A 250 -7.37 -9.36 -1.95
CA LEU A 250 -8.18 -9.21 -0.74
C LEU A 250 -9.19 -10.35 -0.63
N GLN A 251 -9.31 -10.95 0.55
CA GLN A 251 -10.44 -11.80 0.92
C GLN A 251 -11.18 -11.18 2.10
N ILE A 252 -12.51 -11.16 2.00
CA ILE A 252 -13.44 -10.79 3.06
C ILE A 252 -14.09 -12.08 3.56
N GLU A 253 -13.84 -12.43 4.82
CA GLU A 253 -14.56 -13.50 5.52
C GLU A 253 -15.80 -12.90 6.20
N LEU A 254 -16.98 -13.38 5.83
CA LEU A 254 -18.27 -13.03 6.40
C LEU A 254 -18.63 -14.09 7.44
N LEU A 255 -18.51 -13.73 8.72
CA LEU A 255 -18.54 -14.65 9.85
C LEU A 255 -19.89 -14.60 10.56
N ARG A 256 -20.46 -15.80 10.76
CA ARG A 256 -21.76 -16.06 11.37
C ARG A 256 -22.92 -15.39 10.62
N ARG A 257 -23.94 -16.19 10.33
CA ARG A 257 -25.14 -15.77 9.63
C ARG A 257 -26.20 -15.37 10.62
N VAL A 258 -26.87 -14.24 10.39
CA VAL A 258 -27.88 -13.72 11.31
C VAL A 258 -29.29 -14.02 10.83
N GLN A 259 -29.57 -13.81 9.55
CA GLN A 259 -30.92 -13.91 9.00
C GLN A 259 -31.21 -15.28 8.38
N ARG A 260 -32.42 -15.80 8.65
CA ARG A 260 -32.99 -16.95 7.93
C ARG A 260 -33.99 -16.51 6.88
N GLN A 261 -34.00 -17.21 5.77
CA GLN A 261 -35.04 -17.07 4.76
C GLN A 261 -36.28 -17.86 5.16
N GLU A 262 -37.46 -17.26 5.02
CA GLU A 262 -38.72 -17.89 5.44
C GLU A 262 -39.11 -19.10 4.57
N MET A 263 -38.75 -19.09 3.28
CA MET A 263 -39.17 -20.12 2.32
C MET A 263 -38.59 -21.51 2.63
N ASP A 264 -37.36 -21.58 3.14
CA ASP A 264 -36.64 -22.84 3.40
C ASP A 264 -36.06 -22.95 4.82
N GLY A 265 -36.15 -21.89 5.62
CA GLY A 265 -35.63 -21.84 6.99
C GLY A 265 -34.10 -21.86 7.09
N LEU A 266 -33.38 -21.64 5.99
CA LEU A 266 -31.92 -21.63 5.93
C LEU A 266 -31.35 -20.23 6.12
N PHE A 267 -30.09 -20.18 6.55
CA PHE A 267 -29.35 -18.93 6.74
C PHE A 267 -28.63 -18.50 5.47
N TYR A 268 -28.76 -17.22 5.14
CA TYR A 268 -28.16 -16.58 3.97
C TYR A 268 -27.35 -15.34 4.38
N ILE A 269 -26.34 -15.00 3.58
CA ILE A 269 -25.66 -13.70 3.61
C ILE A 269 -25.75 -13.10 2.22
N CYS A 270 -26.14 -11.84 2.15
CA CYS A 270 -26.21 -11.09 0.91
C CYS A 270 -25.48 -9.75 1.05
N VAL A 271 -24.68 -9.40 0.04
CA VAL A 271 -23.87 -8.18 0.01
C VAL A 271 -24.25 -7.37 -1.22
N ALA A 272 -24.62 -6.11 -1.02
CA ALA A 272 -24.98 -5.19 -2.10
C ALA A 272 -23.75 -4.52 -2.71
N TYR A 273 -22.80 -4.08 -1.89
CA TYR A 273 -21.65 -3.31 -2.36
C TYR A 273 -20.43 -3.51 -1.45
N VAL A 274 -19.25 -3.56 -2.07
CA VAL A 274 -17.95 -3.59 -1.39
C VAL A 274 -17.08 -2.47 -1.95
N GLN A 275 -16.42 -1.77 -1.05
CA GLN A 275 -15.52 -0.66 -1.35
C GLN A 275 -14.21 -0.87 -0.59
N VAL A 276 -13.06 -0.68 -1.23
CA VAL A 276 -11.76 -0.75 -0.56
C VAL A 276 -11.01 0.53 -0.83
N LYS A 277 -10.64 1.20 0.26
CA LYS A 277 -10.03 2.53 0.23
C LYS A 277 -8.57 2.46 0.69
N GLY A 278 -7.71 3.03 -0.13
CA GLY A 278 -6.27 2.97 0.12
C GLY A 278 -5.47 3.76 -0.90
N ARG A 279 -4.17 3.47 -0.96
CA ARG A 279 -3.23 4.08 -1.91
C ARG A 279 -2.65 2.99 -2.81
N PRO A 280 -3.12 2.86 -4.05
CA PRO A 280 -2.54 1.92 -4.99
C PRO A 280 -1.24 2.47 -5.59
N LEU A 281 -0.23 1.60 -5.74
CA LEU A 281 1.08 1.97 -6.30
C LEU A 281 1.23 1.54 -7.77
N SER A 282 0.10 1.38 -8.51
CA SER A 282 -0.07 0.67 -9.79
C SER A 282 0.69 1.21 -11.02
N SER A 283 1.32 2.38 -10.94
CA SER A 283 2.12 2.96 -12.03
C SER A 283 3.62 2.84 -11.80
N ALA A 284 4.05 2.86 -10.54
CA ALA A 284 5.44 2.96 -10.12
C ALA A 284 6.06 1.59 -9.78
N PHE A 285 5.26 0.66 -9.26
CA PHE A 285 5.76 -0.59 -8.72
C PHE A 285 5.01 -1.80 -9.26
N GLY A 286 5.74 -2.91 -9.40
CA GLY A 286 5.19 -4.23 -9.68
C GLY A 286 5.88 -5.28 -8.81
N VAL A 287 5.24 -6.43 -8.65
CA VAL A 287 5.75 -7.50 -7.78
C VAL A 287 5.85 -8.80 -8.56
N GLU A 288 6.96 -9.52 -8.37
CA GLU A 288 7.09 -10.91 -8.81
C GLU A 288 7.40 -11.81 -7.63
N MET A 289 6.47 -12.71 -7.30
CA MET A 289 6.60 -13.60 -6.14
C MET A 289 7.60 -14.72 -6.42
N LEU A 290 8.54 -14.93 -5.49
CA LEU A 290 9.58 -15.97 -5.55
C LEU A 290 9.14 -17.20 -4.75
N GLY A 291 8.18 -17.93 -5.32
CA GLY A 291 7.66 -19.18 -4.78
C GLY A 291 6.93 -19.05 -3.43
N PRO A 292 6.73 -20.16 -2.69
CA PRO A 292 5.92 -20.19 -1.47
C PRO A 292 6.62 -19.58 -0.24
N SER A 293 7.90 -19.22 -0.35
CA SER A 293 8.67 -18.57 0.72
C SER A 293 8.10 -17.20 1.11
N GLY A 294 7.26 -16.64 0.24
CA GLY A 294 6.69 -15.32 0.44
C GLY A 294 7.65 -14.17 0.10
N LYS A 295 8.89 -14.50 -0.28
CA LYS A 295 9.81 -13.50 -0.81
C LYS A 295 9.36 -13.03 -2.19
N PHE A 296 9.71 -11.81 -2.55
CA PHE A 296 9.35 -11.25 -3.84
C PHE A 296 10.39 -10.28 -4.38
N VAL A 297 10.38 -10.13 -5.70
CA VAL A 297 11.15 -9.12 -6.42
C VAL A 297 10.29 -7.87 -6.56
N LEU A 298 10.84 -6.74 -6.11
CA LEU A 298 10.22 -5.44 -6.33
C LEU A 298 10.68 -4.88 -7.67
N LYS A 299 9.75 -4.71 -8.60
CA LYS A 299 9.99 -4.07 -9.90
C LYS A 299 9.66 -2.60 -9.79
N ALA A 300 10.66 -1.73 -9.83
CA ALA A 300 10.45 -0.30 -9.89
C ALA A 300 10.44 0.16 -11.36
N LYS A 301 9.34 0.76 -11.79
CA LYS A 301 9.28 1.47 -13.08
C LYS A 301 9.73 2.90 -12.79
N ARG A 302 10.73 3.38 -13.52
CA ARG A 302 11.10 4.80 -13.47
C ARG A 302 9.92 5.61 -14.00
N SER A 303 9.12 6.16 -13.09
CA SER A 303 8.18 7.23 -13.37
C SER A 303 8.70 8.47 -12.67
N SER A 304 8.89 9.55 -13.41
CA SER A 304 8.88 10.89 -12.83
C SER A 304 7.65 11.00 -11.91
N PRO A 305 7.76 11.68 -10.75
CA PRO A 305 6.63 11.84 -9.84
C PRO A 305 5.42 12.37 -10.63
N PRO A 306 4.20 11.89 -10.34
CA PRO A 306 3.01 12.34 -11.04
C PRO A 306 2.96 13.87 -10.94
N SER A 307 2.93 14.53 -12.10
CA SER A 307 2.68 15.96 -12.18
C SER A 307 1.35 16.24 -11.49
N LEU A 308 1.37 17.12 -10.50
CA LEU A 308 0.16 17.66 -9.88
C LEU A 308 -0.77 18.18 -11.00
N PRO A 309 -2.09 18.05 -10.87
CA PRO A 309 -3.02 18.52 -11.90
C PRO A 309 -2.85 20.03 -12.11
N GLU A 310 -2.54 20.40 -13.35
CA GLU A 310 -2.64 21.78 -13.84
C GLU A 310 -4.12 22.16 -13.91
N ASP A 311 -4.67 22.65 -12.80
CA ASP A 311 -5.76 23.63 -12.82
C ASP A 311 -6.00 24.19 -11.40
N ALA A 312 -5.29 25.27 -11.11
CA ALA A 312 -5.72 26.27 -10.14
C ALA A 312 -5.18 27.62 -10.63
N SER A 313 -5.99 28.33 -11.39
CA SER A 313 -5.79 29.75 -11.66
C SER A 313 -5.80 30.52 -10.33
N TYR A 314 -4.62 30.90 -9.85
CA TYR A 314 -4.49 31.92 -8.81
C TYR A 314 -3.48 32.97 -9.23
N HIS A 315 -3.94 34.19 -9.07
CA HIS A 315 -3.32 35.43 -9.47
C HIS A 315 -1.91 35.62 -8.90
N ASP A 316 -1.10 36.23 -9.77
CA ASP A 316 0.10 37.02 -9.50
C ASP A 316 0.16 37.59 -8.07
N VAL A 317 1.08 37.06 -7.26
CA VAL A 317 1.61 37.74 -6.06
C VAL A 317 3.11 37.55 -6.06
N HIS A 318 3.82 38.62 -6.42
CA HIS A 318 5.26 38.78 -6.29
C HIS A 318 5.79 38.31 -4.93
N LEU A 319 6.66 37.30 -4.92
CA LEU A 319 7.55 36.98 -3.81
C LEU A 319 8.93 37.59 -4.08
N HIS A 320 9.11 38.83 -3.62
CA HIS A 320 10.43 39.37 -3.31
C HIS A 320 10.84 38.81 -1.95
N GLY A 321 11.93 38.04 -1.89
CA GLY A 321 12.39 37.46 -0.62
C GLY A 321 13.53 36.46 -0.74
N LEU A 322 14.57 36.80 -1.52
CA LEU A 322 15.90 36.18 -1.33
C LEU A 322 16.45 36.74 -0.01
N VAL A 323 16.29 35.98 1.08
CA VAL A 323 17.01 36.26 2.31
C VAL A 323 18.42 35.72 2.11
N ASP A 324 19.35 36.66 2.02
CA ASP A 324 20.76 36.46 1.78
C ASP A 324 21.39 35.66 2.93
N SER A 325 22.02 34.54 2.58
CA SER A 325 22.67 33.59 3.50
C SER A 325 23.81 34.20 4.32
N GLU A 326 24.26 35.42 3.99
CA GLU A 326 25.25 36.17 4.77
C GLU A 326 24.68 36.79 6.07
N GLN A 327 23.36 37.00 6.18
CA GLN A 327 22.76 37.61 7.39
C GLN A 327 22.58 36.64 8.56
N MET A 328 22.49 35.33 8.33
CA MET A 328 22.42 34.35 9.41
C MET A 328 23.76 34.13 10.13
N VAL A 329 24.89 34.36 9.44
CA VAL A 329 26.23 34.17 10.03
C VAL A 329 26.57 35.30 11.00
N ASN A 330 26.07 36.51 10.77
CA ASN A 330 26.31 37.67 11.64
C ASN A 330 25.46 37.69 12.92
N LEU A 331 24.47 36.80 13.07
CA LEU A 331 23.65 36.67 14.28
C LEU A 331 24.24 35.71 15.33
N LEU A 332 25.30 34.96 15.00
CA LEU A 332 25.92 33.97 15.87
C LEU A 332 27.36 34.30 16.31
N GLY A 333 27.93 35.41 15.83
CA GLY A 333 29.24 35.92 16.25
C GLY A 333 29.11 36.94 17.38
N GLY A 334 29.08 36.48 18.63
CA GLY A 334 29.11 37.37 19.80
C GLY A 334 30.40 38.21 19.86
N GLU A 335 30.24 39.52 20.00
CA GLU A 335 31.33 40.46 20.33
C GLU A 335 31.91 40.11 21.70
N VAL A 336 33.18 39.70 21.73
CA VAL A 336 34.03 39.79 22.92
C VAL A 336 34.67 41.18 22.89
N LEU A 337 34.13 42.10 23.69
CA LEU A 337 34.76 43.39 23.97
C LEU A 337 36.02 43.17 24.80
N MET A 338 37.19 43.49 24.23
CA MET A 338 38.39 43.77 25.01
C MET A 338 38.39 45.26 25.37
N GLU A 339 38.25 45.57 26.65
CA GLU A 339 38.51 46.90 27.20
C GLU A 339 40.04 47.12 27.32
N TYR A 340 40.51 48.21 26.73
CA TYR A 340 41.70 48.92 27.18
C TYR A 340 41.25 50.32 27.59
N ASP A 341 41.18 50.56 28.90
CA ASP A 341 41.89 51.63 29.63
C ASP A 341 41.66 51.50 31.14
#